data_AF-A0A928LZD6-F1
#
_entry.id   AF-A0A928LZD6-F1
#
_cell.length_a   1.000
_cell.length_b   1.000
_cell.length_c   1.000
_cell.angle_alpha   90.00
_cell.angle_beta   90.00
_cell.angle_gamma   90.00
#
_symmetry.space_group_name_H-M   'P 1'
#
loop_
_entity.id
_entity.type
_entity.pdbx_description
1 polymer ?
#
loop_
_entity_poly.entity_id
_entity_poly.type
_entity_poly.pdbx_seq_one_letter_code
_entity_poly.pdbx_strand_id
1 'polypeptide(L)'
;MKKFIFALLMLVMCFALAACSNSHEDPGGFGNKQDNSAQAYVGEWKANVVSSFADEQYTYKVSVITLNADGTATYREKAATWEYKEDTIHLAVAGAGVAVLEVAEDDGKTVLKFYEDTYYRADEFKESN
;
A
#
# COMPACT_ATOMS: atom_id res chain seq x y z
N MET A 1 -21.85 -46.21 -5.78
CA MET A 1 -22.77 -46.21 -4.62
C MET A 1 -23.85 -45.16 -4.84
N LYS A 2 -25.05 -45.42 -4.33
CA LYS A 2 -26.33 -44.80 -4.72
C LYS A 2 -26.37 -43.29 -4.45
N LYS A 3 -26.99 -42.58 -5.40
CA LYS A 3 -27.48 -41.21 -5.30
C LYS A 3 -28.52 -41.12 -4.18
N PHE A 4 -28.43 -40.13 -3.30
CA PHE A 4 -29.56 -39.70 -2.49
C PHE A 4 -29.70 -38.18 -2.58
N ILE A 5 -30.67 -37.79 -3.39
CA ILE A 5 -31.31 -36.49 -3.43
C ILE A 5 -32.45 -36.54 -2.40
N PHE A 6 -32.48 -35.61 -1.46
CA PHE A 6 -33.66 -35.25 -0.66
C PHE A 6 -33.62 -33.71 -0.57
N ALA A 7 -34.41 -33.01 -1.38
CA ALA A 7 -35.73 -32.49 -1.02
C ALA A 7 -35.63 -31.51 0.18
N LEU A 8 -35.52 -30.21 -0.09
CA LEU A 8 -36.66 -29.28 -0.19
C LEU A 8 -37.26 -28.97 1.19
N LEU A 9 -36.95 -27.79 1.73
CA LEU A 9 -37.98 -26.97 2.38
C LEU A 9 -37.54 -25.50 2.43
N MET A 10 -38.25 -24.68 1.64
CA MET A 10 -38.34 -23.24 1.81
C MET A 10 -38.89 -22.92 3.21
N LEU A 11 -38.28 -21.95 3.88
CA LEU A 11 -39.06 -21.01 4.68
C LEU A 11 -38.47 -19.61 4.53
N VAL A 12 -39.11 -18.83 3.66
CA VAL A 12 -38.99 -17.36 3.63
C VAL A 12 -39.79 -16.84 4.83
N MET A 13 -39.13 -16.14 5.75
CA MET A 13 -39.80 -15.15 6.57
C MET A 13 -38.90 -13.91 6.68
N CYS A 14 -39.24 -12.92 5.86
CA CYS A 14 -38.84 -11.54 6.06
C CYS A 14 -39.42 -11.05 7.39
N PHE A 15 -38.56 -10.63 8.32
CA PHE A 15 -38.89 -9.60 9.27
C PHE A 15 -38.00 -8.39 8.97
N ALA A 16 -38.52 -7.50 8.14
CA ALA A 16 -38.11 -6.12 8.15
C ALA A 16 -38.77 -5.46 9.38
N LEU A 17 -37.95 -4.90 10.26
CA LEU A 17 -38.35 -3.75 11.07
C LEU A 17 -37.14 -2.83 11.16
N ALA A 18 -37.28 -1.75 10.40
CA ALA A 18 -36.38 -0.62 10.35
C ALA A 18 -36.22 0.02 11.73
N ALA A 19 -34.99 0.38 12.06
CA ALA A 19 -34.73 1.58 12.82
C ALA A 19 -33.83 2.46 11.95
N CYS A 20 -34.40 3.60 11.56
CA CYS A 20 -33.79 4.63 10.75
C CYS A 20 -32.43 5.07 11.31
N SER A 21 -31.38 5.03 10.51
CA SER A 21 -30.30 6.00 10.63
C SER A 21 -30.37 6.91 9.41
N ASN A 22 -30.46 8.20 9.67
CA ASN A 22 -30.75 9.26 8.72
C ASN A 22 -30.05 9.13 7.38
N SER A 23 -30.86 9.31 6.35
CA SER A 23 -30.52 9.80 5.03
C SER A 23 -29.54 10.98 5.07
N HIS A 24 -28.39 10.80 4.43
CA HIS A 24 -27.93 11.79 3.47
C HIS A 24 -27.34 11.02 2.29
N GLU A 25 -28.21 10.72 1.32
CA GLU A 25 -27.75 10.53 -0.04
C GLU A 25 -27.06 11.83 -0.44
N ASP A 26 -25.78 11.76 -0.75
CA ASP A 26 -25.10 12.79 -1.52
C ASP A 26 -24.99 12.24 -2.95
N PRO A 27 -25.93 12.57 -3.87
CA PRO A 27 -25.93 12.10 -5.23
C PRO A 27 -25.14 13.10 -6.08
N GLY A 28 -23.81 13.10 -5.95
CA GLY A 28 -23.04 14.11 -6.67
C GLY A 28 -21.58 14.21 -6.30
N GLY A 29 -20.81 13.16 -6.56
CA GLY A 29 -19.36 13.30 -6.52
C GLY A 29 -18.68 12.04 -7.02
N PHE A 30 -18.10 12.13 -8.22
CA PHE A 30 -16.91 11.34 -8.56
C PHE A 30 -15.75 11.81 -7.67
N GLY A 31 -15.89 11.65 -6.35
CA GLY A 31 -14.80 11.69 -5.43
C GLY A 31 -14.21 10.30 -5.42
N ASN A 32 -13.10 10.11 -6.16
CA ASN A 32 -12.13 9.11 -5.76
C ASN A 32 -11.83 9.38 -4.28
N LYS A 33 -12.47 8.65 -3.37
CA LYS A 33 -11.99 8.55 -1.99
C LYS A 33 -10.69 7.77 -2.10
N GLN A 34 -9.62 8.50 -2.39
CA GLN A 34 -8.26 8.01 -2.24
C GLN A 34 -8.16 7.67 -0.75
N ASP A 35 -8.19 6.38 -0.45
CA ASP A 35 -8.22 5.88 0.93
C ASP A 35 -6.81 6.03 1.50
N ASN A 36 -6.44 7.26 1.87
CA ASN A 36 -5.17 7.60 2.54
C ASN A 36 -5.23 7.21 4.04
N SER A 37 -5.96 6.15 4.39
CA SER A 37 -6.23 5.72 5.77
C SER A 37 -5.00 5.16 6.48
N ALA A 38 -3.93 4.85 5.75
CA ALA A 38 -2.71 4.30 6.33
C ALA A 38 -1.72 5.40 6.79
N GLN A 39 -2.19 6.32 7.64
CA GLN A 39 -1.35 7.35 8.29
C GLN A 39 -0.11 6.75 8.95
N ALA A 40 -0.18 5.48 9.37
CA ALA A 40 0.94 4.74 9.91
C ALA A 40 2.15 4.71 8.98
N TYR A 41 2.02 4.80 7.65
CA TYR A 41 3.14 4.70 6.70
C TYR A 41 3.65 6.05 6.18
N VAL A 42 2.99 7.15 6.56
CA VAL A 42 3.45 8.51 6.25
C VAL A 42 4.86 8.74 6.79
N GLY A 43 5.68 9.48 6.03
CA GLY A 43 7.04 9.83 6.41
C GLY A 43 8.08 9.44 5.37
N GLU A 44 9.35 9.57 5.77
CA GLU A 44 10.51 9.29 4.95
C GLU A 44 11.03 7.86 5.18
N TRP A 45 11.35 7.18 4.08
CA TRP A 45 11.85 5.82 4.02
C TRP A 45 13.12 5.76 3.18
N LYS A 46 14.11 4.98 3.62
CA LYS A 46 15.45 4.93 3.01
C LYS A 46 15.92 3.50 2.77
N ALA A 47 16.56 3.28 1.64
CA ALA A 47 17.25 2.03 1.30
C ALA A 47 18.64 2.32 0.71
N ASN A 48 19.57 1.39 0.92
CA ASN A 48 20.80 1.31 0.14
C ASN A 48 20.48 0.54 -1.14
N VAL A 49 20.59 1.21 -2.28
CA VAL A 49 20.21 0.67 -3.59
C VAL A 49 21.44 0.55 -4.45
N VAL A 50 21.59 -0.56 -5.17
CA VAL A 50 22.68 -0.73 -6.13
C VAL A 50 22.57 0.36 -7.21
N SER A 51 23.65 1.12 -7.37
CA SER A 51 23.77 2.21 -8.35
C SER A 51 24.61 1.81 -9.55
N SER A 52 25.64 1.00 -9.35
CA SER A 52 26.49 0.45 -10.40
C SER A 52 27.17 -0.84 -9.94
N PHE A 53 27.67 -1.61 -10.92
CA PHE A 53 28.55 -2.74 -10.69
C PHE A 53 29.76 -2.60 -11.62
N ALA A 54 30.96 -2.52 -11.05
CA ALA A 54 32.21 -2.36 -11.77
C ALA A 54 33.33 -3.05 -10.98
N ASP A 55 34.32 -3.62 -11.68
CA ASP A 55 35.47 -4.29 -11.06
C ASP A 55 35.09 -5.32 -9.96
N GLU A 56 34.03 -6.09 -10.22
CA GLU A 56 33.46 -7.09 -9.28
C GLU A 56 32.94 -6.50 -7.95
N GLN A 57 32.74 -5.19 -7.88
CA GLN A 57 32.25 -4.48 -6.71
C GLN A 57 30.92 -3.77 -7.01
N TYR A 58 30.01 -3.82 -6.03
CA TYR A 58 28.77 -3.06 -6.06
C TYR A 58 28.97 -1.66 -5.45
N THR A 59 28.49 -0.64 -6.15
CA THR A 59 28.39 0.73 -5.60
C THR A 59 26.96 0.98 -5.19
N TYR A 60 26.75 1.42 -3.95
CA TYR A 60 25.42 1.72 -3.43
C TYR A 60 25.17 3.23 -3.39
N LYS A 61 23.90 3.61 -3.49
CA LYS A 61 23.42 4.96 -3.19
C LYS A 61 22.19 4.89 -2.31
N VAL A 62 21.97 5.93 -1.53
CA VAL A 62 20.74 6.06 -0.76
C VAL A 62 19.60 6.42 -1.71
N SER A 63 18.53 5.62 -1.68
CA SER A 63 17.25 5.94 -2.30
C SER A 63 16.27 6.37 -1.23
N VAL A 64 15.49 7.41 -1.51
CA VAL A 64 14.51 7.99 -0.58
C VAL A 64 13.12 7.88 -1.17
N ILE A 65 12.16 7.48 -0.33
CA ILE A 65 10.73 7.56 -0.58
C ILE A 65 10.11 8.44 0.50
N THR A 66 9.32 9.44 0.12
CA THR A 66 8.53 10.22 1.06
C THR A 66 7.06 9.99 0.76
N LEU A 67 6.28 9.55 1.75
CA LEU A 67 4.83 9.39 1.66
C LEU A 67 4.18 10.50 2.49
N ASN A 68 3.39 11.37 1.87
CA ASN A 68 2.73 12.48 2.56
C ASN A 68 1.27 12.12 2.90
N ALA A 69 0.75 12.69 3.98
CA ALA A 69 -0.63 12.43 4.44
C ALA A 69 -1.72 12.82 3.42
N ASP A 70 -1.41 13.70 2.47
CA ASP A 70 -2.32 14.15 1.40
C ASP A 70 -2.36 13.18 0.20
N GLY A 71 -1.61 12.08 0.23
CA GLY A 71 -1.53 11.10 -0.86
C GLY A 71 -0.51 11.46 -1.94
N THR A 72 0.23 12.57 -1.80
CA THR A 72 1.40 12.85 -2.62
C THR A 72 2.61 12.08 -2.11
N ALA A 73 3.56 11.79 -3.00
CA ALA A 73 4.79 11.11 -2.65
C ALA A 73 5.97 11.60 -3.51
N THR A 74 7.17 11.28 -3.06
CA THR A 74 8.39 11.33 -3.87
C THR A 74 9.01 9.95 -3.92
N TYR A 75 9.46 9.54 -5.11
CA TYR A 75 10.18 8.27 -5.30
C TYR A 75 11.39 8.52 -6.20
N ARG A 76 12.60 8.32 -5.66
CA ARG A 76 13.85 8.57 -6.39
C ARG A 76 13.85 9.95 -7.08
N GLU A 77 13.51 10.98 -6.30
CA GLU A 77 13.42 12.39 -6.73
C GLU A 77 12.33 12.70 -7.77
N LYS A 78 11.49 11.73 -8.14
CA LYS A 78 10.35 11.95 -9.02
C LYS A 78 9.08 12.16 -8.21
N ALA A 79 8.23 13.07 -8.68
CA ALA A 79 6.89 13.24 -8.15
C ALA A 79 6.06 11.97 -8.36
N ALA A 80 5.33 11.57 -7.33
CA ALA A 80 4.45 10.43 -7.33
C ALA A 80 3.19 10.73 -6.50
N THR A 81 2.20 9.86 -6.60
CA THR A 81 1.10 9.74 -5.63
C THR A 81 1.11 8.35 -5.04
N TRP A 82 0.57 8.19 -3.84
CA TRP A 82 0.52 6.89 -3.18
C TRP A 82 -0.86 6.55 -2.64
N GLU A 83 -1.10 5.26 -2.51
CA GLU A 83 -2.31 4.69 -1.93
C GLU A 83 -1.97 3.34 -1.31
N TYR A 84 -2.58 3.01 -0.17
CA TYR A 84 -2.42 1.71 0.46
C TYR A 84 -3.59 0.80 0.10
N LYS A 85 -3.28 -0.38 -0.44
CA LYS A 85 -4.26 -1.37 -0.92
C LYS A 85 -3.71 -2.77 -0.71
N GLU A 86 -4.55 -3.67 -0.19
CA GLU A 86 -4.24 -5.11 -0.14
C GLU A 86 -2.86 -5.40 0.49
N ASP A 87 -2.56 -4.76 1.62
CA ASP A 87 -1.28 -4.87 2.34
C ASP A 87 -0.03 -4.38 1.58
N THR A 88 -0.24 -3.59 0.52
CA THR A 88 0.83 -2.98 -0.28
C THR A 88 0.62 -1.47 -0.45
N ILE A 89 1.70 -0.76 -0.75
CA ILE A 89 1.67 0.67 -1.11
C ILE A 89 1.89 0.79 -2.62
N HIS A 90 0.90 1.32 -3.31
CA HIS A 90 0.96 1.60 -4.74
C HIS A 90 1.47 3.02 -4.96
N LEU A 91 2.63 3.17 -5.60
CA LEU A 91 3.22 4.43 -6.01
C LEU A 91 2.97 4.67 -7.50
N ALA A 92 2.11 5.63 -7.85
CA ALA A 92 1.95 6.09 -9.22
C ALA A 92 3.00 7.18 -9.50
N VAL A 93 4.06 6.83 -10.24
CA VAL A 93 5.18 7.73 -10.55
C VAL A 93 4.93 8.45 -11.87
N ALA A 94 5.01 9.77 -11.85
CA ALA A 94 4.77 10.60 -13.04
C ALA A 94 5.69 10.19 -14.20
N GLY A 95 5.10 9.73 -15.31
CA GLY A 95 5.81 9.33 -16.52
C GLY A 95 6.58 8.01 -16.44
N ALA A 96 6.40 7.20 -15.38
CA ALA A 96 7.12 5.92 -15.22
C ALA A 96 6.22 4.72 -14.87
N GLY A 97 4.92 4.93 -14.62
CA GLY A 97 3.97 3.86 -14.30
C GLY A 97 3.77 3.67 -12.79
N VAL A 98 3.33 2.48 -12.39
CA VAL A 98 3.04 2.14 -10.98
C VAL A 98 4.14 1.23 -10.43
N ALA A 99 4.72 1.62 -9.29
CA ALA A 99 5.56 0.77 -8.45
C ALA A 99 4.73 0.26 -7.26
N VAL A 100 4.92 -0.99 -6.85
CA VAL A 100 4.22 -1.58 -5.71
C VAL A 100 5.24 -1.93 -4.64
N LEU A 101 5.04 -1.41 -3.43
CA LEU A 101 5.86 -1.69 -2.26
C LEU A 101 5.12 -2.66 -1.35
N GLU A 102 5.76 -3.73 -0.93
CA GLU A 102 5.21 -4.63 0.07
C GLU A 102 5.46 -4.06 1.48
N VAL A 103 4.45 -4.09 2.34
CA VAL A 103 4.65 -3.82 3.78
C VAL A 103 5.05 -5.13 4.45
N ALA A 104 6.20 -5.14 5.11
CA ALA A 104 6.73 -6.33 5.75
C ALA A 104 7.33 -6.01 7.12
N GLU A 105 7.72 -7.06 7.84
CA GLU A 105 8.54 -6.94 9.04
C GLU A 105 9.95 -7.48 8.77
N ASP A 106 10.96 -6.78 9.29
CA ASP A 106 12.36 -7.19 9.29
C ASP A 106 13.01 -6.77 10.62
N ASP A 107 13.61 -7.73 11.33
CA ASP A 107 14.18 -7.53 12.67
C ASP A 107 13.23 -6.81 13.67
N GLY A 108 11.94 -7.16 13.61
CA GLY A 108 10.90 -6.57 14.46
C GLY A 108 10.49 -5.13 14.09
N LYS A 109 10.93 -4.64 12.92
CA LYS A 109 10.59 -3.30 12.41
C LYS A 109 9.72 -3.42 11.16
N THR A 110 8.78 -2.49 11.02
CA THR A 110 8.04 -2.35 9.76
C THR A 110 8.97 -1.79 8.68
N VAL A 111 9.02 -2.45 7.53
CA VAL A 111 9.81 -2.06 6.36
C VAL A 111 8.93 -2.01 5.11
N LEU A 112 9.38 -1.25 4.10
CA LEU A 112 8.80 -1.32 2.76
C LEU A 112 9.77 -2.07 1.85
N LYS A 113 9.31 -3.12 1.16
CA LYS A 113 10.13 -3.89 0.22
C LYS A 113 9.77 -3.54 -1.21
N PHE A 114 10.79 -3.35 -2.05
CA PHE A 114 10.64 -3.12 -3.47
C PHE A 114 11.67 -3.94 -4.23
N TYR A 115 11.23 -5.01 -4.89
CA TYR A 115 12.13 -6.00 -5.48
C TYR A 115 13.16 -6.50 -4.45
N GLU A 116 14.44 -6.24 -4.67
CA GLU A 116 15.54 -6.65 -3.79
C GLU A 116 15.90 -5.59 -2.74
N ASP A 117 15.30 -4.39 -2.82
CA ASP A 117 15.56 -3.28 -1.91
C ASP A 117 14.65 -3.35 -0.67
N THR A 118 15.21 -3.11 0.51
CA THR A 118 14.45 -2.95 1.77
C THR A 118 14.61 -1.53 2.29
N TYR A 119 13.48 -0.84 2.42
CA TYR A 119 13.40 0.53 2.92
C TYR A 119 13.00 0.53 4.40
N TYR A 120 13.83 1.17 5.22
CA TYR A 120 13.59 1.40 6.65
C TYR A 120 13.12 2.83 6.87
N ARG A 121 12.56 3.11 8.05
CA ARG A 121 12.31 4.51 8.44
C ARG A 121 13.59 5.32 8.44
N ALA A 122 13.47 6.61 8.14
CA ALA A 122 14.64 7.49 8.05
C ALA A 122 15.47 7.58 9.34
N ASP A 123 14.85 7.45 10.51
CA ASP A 123 15.49 7.41 11.83
C ASP A 123 16.05 6.03 12.20
N GLU A 124 15.62 4.97 11.51
CA GLU A 124 16.10 3.60 11.68
C GLU A 124 17.16 3.19 10.64
N PHE A 125 17.30 3.97 9.57
CA PHE A 125 18.20 3.71 8.46
C PHE A 125 19.67 3.92 8.85
N LYS A 126 20.50 2.96 8.47
CA LYS A 126 21.96 3.06 8.55
C LYS A 126 22.52 3.07 7.14
N GLU A 127 23.21 4.14 6.79
CA GLU A 127 23.92 4.24 5.52
C GLU A 127 25.05 3.20 5.49
N SER A 128 25.11 2.41 4.42
CA SER A 128 26.21 1.48 4.22
C SER A 128 27.44 2.27 3.77
N ASN A 129 28.53 2.16 4.53
CA ASN A 129 29.85 2.68 4.14
C ASN A 129 30.48 1.85 3.02
#